data_AF-A0A2D9CEU3-F1
#
_entry.id   AF-A0A2D9CEU3-F1
#
_cell.length_a   1.000
_cell.length_b   1.000
_cell.length_c   1.000
_cell.angle_alpha   90.00
_cell.angle_beta   90.00
_cell.angle_gamma   90.00
#
_symmetry.space_group_name_H-M   'P 1'
#
loop_
_entity.id
_entity.type
_entity.pdbx_description
1 polymer ?
#
loop_
_entity_poly.entity_id
_entity_poly.type
_entity_poly.pdbx_seq_one_letter_code
_entity_poly.pdbx_strand_id
1 'polypeptide(L)' 'MEYKNYVNSIINEIDSELKKPYNRYQMILLIRKHGDDEFETANDVWDLAMQTDSEVAGNLENMKEYYMRIKKQYNYEKEL' A
#
# COMPACT_ATOMS: atom_id res chain seq x y z
N MET A 1 5.51 19.11 -5.52
CA MET A 1 6.50 18.19 -6.15
C MET A 1 6.80 17.00 -5.22
N GLU A 2 7.01 17.22 -3.92
CA GLU A 2 7.28 16.16 -2.93
C GLU A 2 6.16 15.12 -2.81
N TYR A 3 4.89 15.56 -2.75
CA TYR A 3 3.74 14.63 -2.63
C TYR A 3 3.58 13.71 -3.85
N LYS A 4 3.91 14.17 -5.06
CA LYS A 4 3.94 13.36 -6.29
C LYS A 4 4.98 12.24 -6.18
N ASN A 5 6.18 12.58 -5.71
CA ASN A 5 7.27 11.61 -5.53
C ASN A 5 6.93 10.59 -4.44
N TYR A 6 6.27 11.04 -3.37
CA TYR A 6 5.78 10.18 -2.30
C TYR A 6 4.75 9.15 -2.80
N VAL A 7 3.69 9.60 -3.49
CA VAL A 7 2.66 8.70 -4.05
C VAL A 7 3.27 7.67 -5.02
N ASN A 8 4.20 8.09 -5.89
CA ASN A 8 4.89 7.16 -6.79
C ASN A 8 5.79 6.17 -6.03
N SER A 9 6.46 6.60 -4.95
CA SER A 9 7.26 5.71 -4.10
C SER A 9 6.41 4.61 -3.50
N ILE A 10 5.24 4.95 -2.95
CA ILE A 10 4.33 3.97 -2.34
C ILE A 10 3.87 2.94 -3.37
N ILE A 11 3.41 3.39 -4.54
CA ILE A 11 2.95 2.49 -5.61
C ILE A 11 4.08 1.51 -6.00
N ASN A 12 5.30 2.01 -6.14
CA ASN A 12 6.46 1.19 -6.48
C ASN A 12 6.85 0.22 -5.35
N GLU A 13 6.77 0.65 -4.08
CA GLU A 13 7.01 -0.21 -2.91
C GLU A 13 6.02 -1.37 -2.87
N ILE A 14 4.72 -1.09 -3.07
CA ILE A 14 3.66 -2.12 -3.12
C ILE A 14 3.90 -3.08 -4.30
N ASP A 15 4.16 -2.55 -5.51
CA ASP A 15 4.40 -3.36 -6.70
C ASP A 15 5.63 -4.25 -6.59
N SER A 16 6.67 -3.77 -5.90
CA SER A 16 7.87 -4.57 -5.64
C SER A 16 7.56 -5.72 -4.69
N GLU A 17 6.76 -5.47 -3.65
CA GLU A 17 6.46 -6.49 -2.64
C GLU A 17 5.51 -7.57 -3.16
N LEU A 18 4.48 -7.19 -3.93
CA LEU A 18 3.55 -8.15 -4.55
C LEU A 18 4.21 -9.10 -5.56
N LYS A 19 5.37 -8.73 -6.11
CA LYS A 19 6.15 -9.58 -7.04
C LYS A 19 7.12 -10.54 -6.35
N LYS A 20 7.40 -10.35 -5.05
CA LYS A 20 8.32 -11.22 -4.31
C LYS A 20 7.60 -12.52 -3.90
N PRO A 21 8.33 -13.63 -3.79
CA PRO A 21 7.80 -14.83 -3.13
C PRO A 21 7.33 -14.46 -1.72
N TYR A 22 6.12 -14.90 -1.35
CA TYR A 22 5.39 -14.60 -0.12
C TYR A 22 6.22 -14.03 1.04
N ASN A 23 6.08 -12.72 1.27
CA ASN A 23 6.72 -11.99 2.36
C ASN A 23 5.67 -11.23 3.20
N ARG A 24 4.85 -12.01 3.90
CA ARG A 24 3.71 -11.55 4.69
C ARG A 24 4.08 -10.43 5.69
N TYR A 25 5.21 -10.57 6.36
CA TYR A 25 5.66 -9.57 7.34
C TYR A 25 5.84 -8.19 6.69
N GLN A 26 6.54 -8.14 5.56
CA GLN A 26 6.81 -6.89 4.86
C GLN A 26 5.52 -6.29 4.26
N MET A 27 4.60 -7.15 3.82
CA MET A 27 3.29 -6.75 3.34
C MET A 27 2.47 -6.04 4.44
N ILE A 28 2.39 -6.63 5.63
CA ILE A 28 1.71 -6.02 6.79
C ILE A 28 2.36 -4.69 7.18
N LEU A 29 3.70 -4.61 7.16
CA LEU A 29 4.40 -3.35 7.45
C LEU A 29 4.06 -2.24 6.44
N LEU A 30 3.97 -2.57 5.14
CA LEU A 30 3.55 -1.62 4.11
C LEU A 30 2.13 -1.12 4.34
N ILE A 31 1.19 -2.03 4.65
CA ILE A 31 -0.21 -1.66 4.95
C ILE A 31 -0.24 -0.73 6.16
N ARG A 32 0.41 -1.08 7.27
CA ARG A 32 0.47 -0.23 8.46
C ARG A 32 1.09 1.15 8.19
N LYS A 33 2.15 1.20 7.37
CA LYS A 33 2.89 2.43 7.09
C LYS A 33 2.11 3.39 6.17
N HIS A 34 1.29 2.86 5.26
CA HIS A 34 0.66 3.63 4.17
C HIS A 34 -0.87 3.56 4.13
N GLY A 35 -1.49 2.77 4.99
CA GLY A 35 -2.93 2.61 5.11
C GLY A 35 -3.61 3.69 5.97
N ASP A 36 -2.85 4.68 6.45
CA ASP A 36 -3.36 5.86 7.14
C ASP A 36 -4.18 5.49 8.41
N ASP A 37 -5.23 6.23 8.73
CA ASP A 37 -6.10 6.01 9.90
C ASP A 37 -6.76 4.62 9.95
N GLU A 38 -6.86 3.88 8.83
CA GLU A 38 -7.50 2.55 8.78
C GLU A 38 -6.72 1.47 9.54
N PHE A 39 -5.43 1.68 9.84
CA PHE A 39 -4.56 0.68 10.48
C PHE A 39 -3.69 1.26 11.60
N GLU A 40 -4.16 2.32 12.24
CA GLU A 40 -3.40 3.07 13.25
C GLU A 40 -3.26 2.30 14.57
N THR A 41 -4.23 1.45 14.92
CA THR A 41 -4.25 0.78 16.23
C THR A 41 -3.52 -0.56 16.23
N ALA A 42 -3.07 -0.98 17.41
CA ALA A 42 -2.47 -2.31 17.59
C ALA A 42 -3.47 -3.46 17.29
N ASN A 43 -4.77 -3.22 17.45
CA ASN A 43 -5.81 -4.21 17.14
C ASN A 43 -5.97 -4.37 15.63
N ASP A 44 -5.91 -3.29 14.85
CA ASP A 44 -6.01 -3.36 13.39
C ASP A 44 -4.82 -4.14 12.79
N VAL A 45 -3.63 -3.95 13.37
CA VAL A 45 -2.43 -4.72 13.01
C VAL A 45 -2.56 -6.20 13.41
N TRP A 46 -3.21 -6.47 14.55
CA TRP A 46 -3.49 -7.85 14.98
C TRP A 46 -4.48 -8.55 14.05
N ASP A 47 -5.54 -7.86 13.64
CA ASP A 47 -6.55 -8.37 12.71
C ASP A 47 -5.95 -8.65 11.34
N LEU A 48 -5.12 -7.73 10.82
CA LEU A 48 -4.30 -7.98 9.62
C LEU A 48 -3.39 -9.20 9.78
N ALA A 49 -2.77 -9.37 10.95
CA ALA A 49 -1.90 -10.50 11.21
C ALA A 49 -2.64 -11.84 11.28
N MET A 50 -3.97 -11.85 11.46
CA MET A 50 -4.81 -13.06 11.47
C MET A 50 -5.37 -13.45 10.10
N GLN A 51 -5.30 -12.56 9.10
CA GLN A 51 -5.80 -12.83 7.75
C GLN A 51 -5.01 -13.91 7.01
N THR A 52 -5.52 -14.47 5.94
CA THR A 52 -4.76 -15.33 5.03
C THR A 52 -3.77 -14.49 4.21
N ASP A 53 -2.73 -15.13 3.65
CA ASP A 53 -1.77 -14.39 2.83
C ASP A 53 -2.44 -13.75 1.60
N SER A 54 -3.47 -14.40 1.04
CA SER A 54 -4.25 -13.85 -0.08
C SER A 54 -5.05 -12.60 0.32
N GLU A 55 -5.59 -12.58 1.54
CA GLU A 55 -6.32 -11.40 2.06
C GLU A 55 -5.35 -10.24 2.33
N VAL A 56 -4.17 -10.50 2.89
CA VAL A 56 -3.12 -9.49 3.09
C VAL A 56 -2.65 -8.92 1.75
N ALA A 57 -2.45 -9.78 0.73
CA ALA A 57 -2.12 -9.33 -0.62
C ALA A 57 -3.25 -8.50 -1.25
N GLY A 58 -4.52 -8.91 -1.06
CA GLY A 58 -5.69 -8.15 -1.52
C GLY A 58 -5.78 -6.75 -0.89
N ASN A 59 -5.45 -6.61 0.40
CA ASN A 59 -5.40 -5.31 1.06
C ASN A 59 -4.32 -4.38 0.47
N LEU A 60 -3.15 -4.92 0.12
CA LEU A 60 -2.12 -4.18 -0.61
C LEU A 60 -2.58 -3.75 -2.01
N GLU A 61 -3.28 -4.62 -2.74
CA GLU A 61 -3.84 -4.27 -4.05
C GLU A 61 -4.87 -3.14 -3.93
N ASN A 62 -5.78 -3.22 -2.97
CA ASN A 62 -6.76 -2.17 -2.68
C ASN A 62 -6.08 -0.83 -2.34
N MET A 63 -5.05 -0.87 -1.49
CA MET A 63 -4.26 0.31 -1.14
C MET A 63 -3.56 0.90 -2.37
N LYS A 64 -2.97 0.07 -3.24
CA LYS A 64 -2.40 0.53 -4.51
C LYS A 64 -3.44 1.21 -5.39
N GLU A 65 -4.64 0.64 -5.52
CA GLU A 65 -5.72 1.26 -6.31
C GLU A 65 -6.08 2.65 -5.79
N TYR A 66 -6.14 2.83 -4.47
CA TYR A 66 -6.36 4.12 -3.84
C TYR A 66 -5.30 5.15 -4.25
N TYR A 67 -4.02 4.80 -4.13
CA TYR A 67 -2.92 5.70 -4.51
C TYR A 67 -2.87 5.97 -6.03
N MET A 68 -3.25 5.00 -6.86
CA MET A 68 -3.39 5.20 -8.31
C MET A 68 -4.51 6.19 -8.65
N ARG A 69 -5.65 6.17 -7.92
CA ARG A 69 -6.72 7.16 -8.07
C ARG A 69 -6.25 8.56 -7.71
N ILE A 70 -5.50 8.72 -6.62
CA ILE A 70 -4.85 9.99 -6.24
C ILE A 70 -3.94 10.46 -7.38
N LYS A 71 -3.03 9.60 -7.84
CA LYS A 71 -2.08 9.92 -8.92
C LYS A 71 -2.79 10.45 -10.17
N LYS A 72 -3.90 9.82 -10.56
CA LYS A 72 -4.73 10.22 -11.70
C LYS A 72 -5.46 11.55 -11.45
N GLN A 73 -6.08 11.72 -10.28
CA GLN A 73 -6.84 12.93 -9.91
C GLN A 73 -5.96 14.19 -9.97
N TYR A 74 -4.71 14.08 -9.51
CA TYR A 74 -3.78 15.21 -9.49
C TYR A 74 -2.91 15.33 -10.76
N ASN A 75 -3.24 14.61 -11.85
CA ASN A 75 -2.51 14.62 -13.13
C ASN A 75 -1.00 14.38 -13.01
N TYR A 76 -0.55 13.62 -12.00
CA TYR A 76 0.87 13.32 -11.82
C TYR A 76 1.48 12.51 -12.98
N GLU A 77 0.64 11.99 -13.87
CA GLU A 77 1.01 11.27 -15.09
C GLU A 77 1.46 12.19 -16.24
N LYS A 78 1.10 13.47 -16.25
CA LYS A 78 1.22 14.35 -17.44
C LYS A 78 2.43 15.29 -17.46
N GLU A 79 3.21 15.33 -16.39
CA GLU A 79 4.41 16.17 -16.30
C GLU A 79 5.65 15.28 -16.30
N LEU A 80 6.22 15.11 -17.50
CA LEU A 80 7.54 14.57 -17.79
C LEU A 80 8.39 15.68 -18.41
#